data_AF-A0A6H0ZMW2-F1
#
_entry.id   AF-A0A6H0ZMW2-F1
#
_cell.length_a   1.000
_cell.length_b   1.000
_cell.length_c   1.000
_cell.angle_alpha   90.00
_cell.angle_beta   90.00
_cell.angle_gamma   90.00
#
_symmetry.space_group_name_H-M   'P 1'
#
loop_
_entity.id
_entity.type
_entity.pdbx_description
1 polymer ?
#
loop_
_entity_poly.entity_id
_entity_poly.type
_entity_poly.pdbx_seq_one_letter_code
_entity_poly.pdbx_strand_id
1 'polypeptide(L)'
;MLIKQTDYQRIYRVINSLLLAQNADPASASMYFSTFGAFILQQHYKVKAVPKGGLAAYNLGGKVLLFADHRDDGYVTGAGENFHCWIDADGWAIDFMAPAFADSARGLSVPAKMFQRPLSAMAASINDLGQSGDFFYRSEPEATAKRFAEWHKHAMIGDMASVAANWFRKSPKQMAALLSVTDRDGKARTVPLTGESLVGAW
;
A
#
# COMPACT_ATOMS: atom_id res chain seq x y z
N MET A 1 9.97 6.53 13.46
CA MET A 1 8.81 6.13 12.64
C MET A 1 7.98 7.38 12.39
N LEU A 2 7.48 7.58 11.18
CA LEU A 2 6.60 8.71 10.82
C LEU A 2 5.22 8.59 11.48
N ILE A 3 4.66 7.38 11.49
CA ILE A 3 3.37 7.07 12.11
C ILE A 3 3.47 5.89 13.09
N LYS A 4 2.60 5.87 14.10
CA LYS A 4 2.52 4.77 15.07
C LYS A 4 2.02 3.49 14.38
N GLN A 5 2.47 2.33 14.83
CA GLN A 5 2.00 1.03 14.30
C GLN A 5 0.48 0.88 14.39
N THR A 6 -0.15 1.39 15.46
CA THR A 6 -1.61 1.37 15.61
C THR A 6 -2.32 2.23 14.58
N ASP A 7 -1.75 3.39 14.22
CA ASP A 7 -2.31 4.25 13.17
C ASP A 7 -2.08 3.66 11.79
N TYR A 8 -0.91 3.06 11.55
CA TYR A 8 -0.63 2.32 10.31
C TYR A 8 -1.65 1.20 10.11
N GLN A 9 -1.92 0.40 11.15
CA GLN A 9 -2.93 -0.66 11.10
C GLN A 9 -4.31 -0.10 10.77
N ARG A 10 -4.70 1.03 11.37
CA ARG A 10 -5.97 1.70 11.08
C ARG A 10 -6.06 2.15 9.62
N ILE A 11 -4.98 2.69 9.06
CA ILE A 11 -4.92 3.08 7.64
C ILE A 11 -5.06 1.86 6.74
N TYR A 12 -4.27 0.81 6.97
CA TYR A 12 -4.38 -0.46 6.23
C TYR A 12 -5.82 -0.99 6.26
N ARG A 13 -6.43 -1.11 7.44
CA ARG A 13 -7.80 -1.63 7.58
C ARG A 13 -8.84 -0.79 6.85
N VAL A 14 -8.76 0.53 6.95
CA VAL A 14 -9.68 1.43 6.24
C VAL A 14 -9.58 1.22 4.73
N ILE A 15 -8.36 1.22 4.18
CA ILE A 15 -8.18 1.06 2.74
C ILE A 15 -8.60 -0.35 2.30
N ASN A 16 -8.14 -1.39 3.00
CA ASN A 16 -8.49 -2.79 2.72
C ASN A 16 -10.00 -3.02 2.67
N SER A 17 -10.73 -2.45 3.64
CA SER A 17 -12.20 -2.58 3.71
C SER A 17 -12.90 -1.95 2.52
N LEU A 18 -12.43 -0.78 2.08
CA LEU A 18 -12.98 -0.09 0.92
C LEU A 18 -12.67 -0.84 -0.38
N LEU A 19 -11.50 -1.49 -0.48
CA LEU A 19 -11.11 -2.27 -1.65
C LEU A 19 -11.84 -3.60 -1.76
N LEU A 20 -12.00 -4.33 -0.66
CA LEU A 20 -12.78 -5.58 -0.64
C LEU A 20 -14.24 -5.32 -1.03
N ALA A 21 -14.80 -4.19 -0.61
CA ALA A 21 -16.15 -3.80 -1.04
C ALA A 21 -16.26 -3.54 -2.56
N GLN A 22 -15.14 -3.34 -3.26
CA GLN A 22 -15.09 -3.08 -4.71
C GLN A 22 -14.53 -4.24 -5.54
N ASN A 23 -14.17 -5.38 -4.94
CA ASN A 23 -13.52 -6.50 -5.63
C ASN A 23 -12.28 -6.08 -6.45
N ALA A 24 -11.46 -5.17 -5.92
CA ALA A 24 -10.27 -4.68 -6.63
C ALA A 24 -9.22 -5.79 -6.85
N ASP A 25 -8.53 -5.76 -7.99
CA ASP A 25 -7.44 -6.68 -8.29
C ASP A 25 -6.15 -6.33 -7.49
N PRO A 26 -5.22 -7.28 -7.30
CA PRO A 26 -4.01 -7.07 -6.48
C PRO A 26 -3.05 -5.98 -7.01
N ALA A 27 -2.89 -5.82 -8.33
CA ALA A 27 -2.00 -4.81 -8.90
C ALA A 27 -2.58 -3.41 -8.66
N SER A 28 -3.88 -3.25 -8.93
CA SER A 28 -4.64 -2.05 -8.56
C SER A 28 -4.65 -1.82 -7.05
N ALA A 29 -4.66 -2.88 -6.24
CA ALA A 29 -4.66 -2.74 -4.79
C ALA A 29 -3.44 -1.95 -4.30
N SER A 30 -2.24 -2.23 -4.81
CA SER A 30 -1.03 -1.48 -4.43
C SER A 30 -1.14 0.02 -4.74
N MET A 31 -1.75 0.35 -5.89
CA MET A 31 -2.00 1.73 -6.31
C MET A 31 -2.97 2.43 -5.36
N TYR A 32 -4.04 1.75 -4.95
CA TYR A 32 -5.00 2.30 -3.98
C TYR A 32 -4.39 2.46 -2.59
N PHE A 33 -3.67 1.47 -2.08
CA PHE A 33 -2.96 1.55 -0.79
C PHE A 33 -2.00 2.73 -0.75
N SER A 34 -1.25 2.93 -1.83
CA SER A 34 -0.25 4.00 -1.91
C SER A 34 -0.87 5.38 -2.07
N THR A 35 -1.86 5.54 -2.95
CA THR A 35 -2.52 6.83 -3.16
C THR A 35 -3.39 7.25 -1.97
N PHE A 36 -4.21 6.35 -1.43
CA PHE A 36 -5.08 6.66 -0.30
C PHE A 36 -4.26 6.82 0.97
N GLY A 37 -3.23 6.00 1.17
CA GLY A 37 -2.29 6.15 2.26
C GLY A 37 -1.57 7.50 2.22
N ALA A 38 -1.05 7.90 1.06
CA ALA A 38 -0.42 9.21 0.89
C ALA A 38 -1.39 10.36 1.16
N PHE A 39 -2.62 10.26 0.65
CA PHE A 39 -3.66 11.27 0.92
C PHE A 39 -4.00 11.37 2.42
N ILE A 40 -4.15 10.25 3.12
CA ILE A 40 -4.37 10.24 4.58
C ILE A 40 -3.18 10.87 5.32
N LEU A 41 -1.95 10.55 4.93
CA LEU A 41 -0.75 11.13 5.52
C LEU A 41 -0.70 12.65 5.33
N GLN A 42 -0.99 13.14 4.12
CA GLN A 42 -1.07 14.57 3.83
C GLN A 42 -2.17 15.25 4.67
N GLN A 43 -3.36 14.66 4.76
CA GLN A 43 -4.50 15.26 5.46
C GLN A 43 -4.33 15.26 6.99
N HIS A 44 -3.85 14.16 7.57
CA HIS A 44 -3.84 13.97 9.02
C HIS A 44 -2.48 14.22 9.66
N TYR A 45 -1.38 13.97 8.95
CA TYR A 45 -0.02 14.13 9.46
C TYR A 45 0.70 15.35 8.90
N LYS A 46 0.11 16.04 7.90
CA LYS A 46 0.62 17.28 7.32
C LYS A 46 2.04 17.12 6.75
N VAL A 47 2.33 15.93 6.22
CA VAL A 47 3.62 15.60 5.60
C VAL A 47 3.46 15.46 4.10
N LYS A 48 4.54 15.78 3.38
CA LYS A 48 4.62 15.51 1.94
C LYS A 48 4.79 14.00 1.74
N ALA A 49 3.70 13.33 1.38
CA ALA A 49 3.69 11.90 1.01
C ALA A 49 3.46 11.77 -0.49
N VAL A 50 4.33 11.03 -1.18
CA VAL A 50 4.30 10.86 -2.63
C VAL A 50 4.18 9.36 -2.94
N PRO A 51 3.10 8.92 -3.59
CA PRO A 51 3.03 7.56 -4.10
C PRO A 51 4.05 7.41 -5.25
N LYS A 52 4.83 6.35 -5.20
CA LYS A 52 5.78 5.94 -6.25
C LYS A 52 5.44 4.52 -6.68
N GLY A 53 5.93 4.11 -7.85
CA GLY A 53 5.77 2.73 -8.29
C GLY A 53 6.84 2.30 -9.27
N GLY A 54 6.92 0.99 -9.47
CA GLY A 54 7.94 0.35 -10.29
C GLY A 54 8.32 -0.99 -9.68
N LEU A 55 9.62 -1.28 -9.64
CA LEU A 55 10.15 -2.51 -9.09
C LEU A 55 10.26 -2.37 -7.58
N ALA A 56 9.70 -3.34 -6.86
CA ALA A 56 9.84 -3.46 -5.41
C ALA A 56 10.28 -4.86 -5.00
N ALA A 57 11.17 -4.95 -4.03
CA ALA A 57 11.59 -6.21 -3.45
C ALA A 57 11.72 -6.08 -1.94
N TYR A 58 11.38 -7.16 -1.23
CA TYR A 58 11.38 -7.21 0.23
C TYR A 58 11.93 -8.55 0.70
N ASN A 59 12.75 -8.55 1.76
CA ASN A 59 13.01 -9.75 2.55
C ASN A 59 12.06 -9.78 3.76
N LEU A 60 11.13 -10.72 3.75
CA LEU A 60 10.08 -10.89 4.74
C LEU A 60 10.35 -12.15 5.58
N GLY A 61 11.18 -12.02 6.61
CA GLY A 61 11.53 -13.13 7.49
C GLY A 61 12.34 -14.24 6.81
N GLY A 62 13.29 -13.85 5.94
CA GLY A 62 14.14 -14.77 5.17
C GLY A 62 13.55 -15.16 3.81
N LYS A 63 12.34 -14.70 3.48
CA LYS A 63 11.66 -14.98 2.21
C LYS A 63 11.66 -13.72 1.35
N VAL A 64 12.23 -13.80 0.15
CA VAL A 64 12.24 -12.65 -0.77
C VAL A 64 10.92 -12.61 -1.56
N LEU A 65 10.19 -11.51 -1.40
CA LEU A 65 9.04 -11.16 -2.24
C LEU A 65 9.51 -10.14 -3.27
N LEU A 66 9.36 -10.46 -4.56
CA LEU A 66 9.79 -9.63 -5.68
C LEU A 66 8.60 -9.26 -6.56
N PHE A 67 8.37 -7.96 -6.71
CA PHE A 67 7.43 -7.38 -7.66
C PHE A 67 8.21 -6.92 -8.90
N ALA A 68 8.40 -7.84 -9.83
CA ALA A 68 9.03 -7.58 -11.11
C ALA A 68 8.69 -8.68 -12.13
N ASP A 69 8.74 -8.33 -13.40
CA ASP A 69 8.70 -9.29 -14.50
C ASP A 69 10.11 -9.72 -14.88
N HIS A 70 10.27 -11.01 -15.16
CA HIS A 70 11.48 -11.54 -15.78
C HIS A 70 11.54 -11.18 -17.25
N ARG A 71 12.71 -10.75 -17.71
CA ARG A 71 13.02 -10.53 -19.13
C ARG A 71 13.91 -11.66 -19.63
N ASP A 72 13.87 -11.91 -20.94
CA ASP A 72 14.66 -12.96 -21.60
C ASP A 72 16.18 -12.72 -21.49
N ASP A 73 16.60 -11.48 -21.22
CA ASP A 73 18.00 -11.07 -21.01
C ASP A 73 18.52 -11.36 -19.59
N GLY A 74 17.70 -11.97 -18.73
CA GLY A 74 18.04 -12.29 -17.34
C GLY A 74 17.86 -11.12 -16.35
N TYR A 75 17.46 -9.93 -16.82
CA TYR A 75 17.13 -8.79 -15.97
C TYR A 75 15.65 -8.79 -15.57
N VAL A 76 15.32 -7.97 -14.58
CA VAL A 76 13.94 -7.80 -14.11
C VAL A 76 13.46 -6.35 -14.27
N THR A 77 12.17 -6.19 -14.58
CA THR A 77 11.53 -4.88 -14.74
C THR A 77 10.29 -4.75 -13.87
N GLY A 78 10.12 -3.60 -13.23
CA GLY A 78 8.89 -3.26 -12.53
C GLY A 78 7.87 -2.56 -13.41
N ALA A 79 8.10 -2.42 -14.72
CA ALA A 79 7.24 -1.65 -15.61
C ALA A 79 6.04 -2.44 -16.19
N GLY A 80 6.03 -3.77 -16.09
CA GLY A 80 4.99 -4.64 -16.64
C GLY A 80 3.98 -5.15 -15.58
N GLU A 81 3.50 -6.38 -15.70
CA GLU A 81 2.33 -6.86 -14.96
C GLU A 81 2.56 -6.92 -13.45
N ASN A 82 3.77 -7.29 -13.00
CA ASN A 82 4.13 -7.32 -11.59
C ASN A 82 4.62 -5.95 -11.06
N PHE A 83 3.92 -4.87 -11.45
CA PHE A 83 4.17 -3.51 -10.97
C PHE A 83 3.68 -3.35 -9.53
N HIS A 84 4.43 -2.64 -8.70
CA HIS A 84 4.05 -2.36 -7.31
C HIS A 84 4.21 -0.89 -6.95
N CYS A 85 3.30 -0.40 -6.10
CA CYS A 85 3.34 0.96 -5.57
C CYS A 85 3.67 0.99 -4.08
N TRP A 86 4.39 2.04 -3.66
CA TRP A 86 4.69 2.36 -2.26
C TRP A 86 4.60 3.88 -2.04
N ILE A 87 4.85 4.34 -0.82
CA ILE A 87 4.87 5.76 -0.45
C ILE A 87 6.27 6.17 0.00
N ASP A 88 6.72 7.30 -0.53
CA ASP A 88 7.83 8.10 0.00
C ASP A 88 7.24 9.28 0.79
N ALA A 89 7.45 9.31 2.11
CA ALA A 89 6.96 10.38 2.96
C ALA A 89 8.01 10.79 4.01
N ASP A 90 8.51 12.02 3.90
CA ASP A 90 9.47 12.61 4.86
C ASP A 90 10.69 11.72 5.14
N GLY A 91 11.23 11.09 4.08
CA GLY A 91 12.36 10.17 4.17
C GLY A 91 12.00 8.74 4.61
N TRP A 92 10.71 8.41 4.74
CA TRP A 92 10.23 7.06 5.05
C TRP A 92 9.65 6.38 3.82
N ALA A 93 10.04 5.12 3.63
CA ALA A 93 9.37 4.13 2.80
C ALA A 93 8.22 3.53 3.59
N ILE A 94 7.00 3.65 3.08
CA ILE A 94 5.80 3.09 3.70
C ILE A 94 5.02 2.31 2.67
N ASP A 95 4.68 1.06 3.00
CA ASP A 95 3.87 0.21 2.15
C ASP A 95 2.65 -0.31 2.91
N PHE A 96 1.53 0.41 2.82
CA PHE A 96 0.29 0.01 3.49
C PHE A 96 -0.31 -1.30 2.97
N MET A 97 0.15 -1.85 1.83
CA MET A 97 -0.27 -3.16 1.33
C MET A 97 0.48 -4.32 2.02
N ALA A 98 1.59 -4.06 2.71
CA ALA A 98 2.41 -5.12 3.30
C ALA A 98 1.65 -6.14 4.18
N PRO A 99 0.62 -5.78 4.96
CA PRO A 99 -0.17 -6.76 5.70
C PRO A 99 -0.95 -7.72 4.81
N ALA A 100 -1.35 -7.29 3.60
CA ALA A 100 -2.06 -8.13 2.63
C ALA A 100 -1.15 -9.07 1.82
N PHE A 101 0.18 -8.97 1.98
CA PHE A 101 1.11 -9.91 1.33
C PHE A 101 0.90 -11.35 1.78
N ALA A 102 0.37 -11.56 2.99
CA ALA A 102 0.00 -12.87 3.50
C ALA A 102 -1.01 -13.60 2.59
N ASP A 103 -1.93 -12.83 1.98
CA ASP A 103 -3.00 -13.37 1.12
C ASP A 103 -2.60 -13.40 -0.36
N SER A 104 -1.85 -12.38 -0.82
CA SER A 104 -1.53 -12.20 -2.25
C SER A 104 -0.31 -13.02 -2.70
N ALA A 105 0.67 -13.25 -1.83
CA ALA A 105 1.87 -14.02 -2.17
C ALA A 105 1.63 -15.53 -1.98
N ARG A 106 0.70 -16.11 -2.78
CA ARG A 106 0.35 -17.54 -2.70
C ARG A 106 1.61 -18.42 -2.82
N GLY A 107 1.99 -19.06 -1.71
CA GLY A 107 3.19 -19.92 -1.59
C GLY A 107 4.25 -19.39 -0.62
N LEU A 108 4.25 -18.09 -0.33
CA LEU A 108 5.10 -17.45 0.67
C LEU A 108 4.26 -17.21 1.92
N SER A 109 4.27 -18.15 2.88
CA SER A 109 3.67 -17.91 4.20
C SER A 109 4.42 -16.78 4.92
N VAL A 110 3.94 -15.54 4.78
CA VAL A 110 4.49 -14.33 5.38
C VAL A 110 3.48 -13.73 6.36
N PRO A 111 3.89 -13.32 7.58
CA PRO A 111 2.99 -12.71 8.56
C PRO A 111 2.56 -11.29 8.16
N ALA A 112 1.34 -10.92 8.53
CA ALA A 112 0.82 -9.56 8.38
C ALA A 112 1.51 -8.58 9.37
N LYS A 113 2.55 -7.89 8.90
CA LYS A 113 3.31 -6.89 9.68
C LYS A 113 3.34 -5.52 9.01
N MET A 114 3.62 -4.49 9.79
CA MET A 114 3.84 -3.13 9.28
C MET A 114 5.13 -3.05 8.48
N PHE A 115 5.09 -2.43 7.30
CA PHE A 115 6.29 -2.01 6.56
C PHE A 115 6.41 -0.49 6.55
N GLN A 116 7.30 0.03 7.40
CA GLN A 116 7.64 1.45 7.49
C GLN A 116 9.11 1.55 7.88
N ARG A 117 9.99 1.90 6.94
CA ARG A 117 11.44 1.98 7.15
C ARG A 117 12.01 3.29 6.60
N PRO A 118 13.14 3.79 7.12
CA PRO A 118 13.83 4.92 6.52
C PRO A 118 14.27 4.56 5.08
N LEU A 119 14.09 5.47 4.12
CA LEU A 119 14.62 5.30 2.76
C LEU A 119 16.14 5.18 2.74
N SER A 120 16.82 5.78 3.72
CA SER A 120 18.27 5.63 3.91
C SER A 120 18.71 4.20 4.27
N ALA A 121 17.78 3.33 4.66
CA ALA A 121 18.03 1.91 4.94
C ALA A 121 17.71 0.99 3.75
N MET A 122 17.42 1.56 2.57
CA MET A 122 17.20 0.79 1.35
C MET A 122 18.47 0.05 0.93
N ALA A 123 18.34 -1.21 0.54
CA ALA A 123 19.43 -2.02 0.02
C ALA A 123 19.96 -1.47 -1.31
N ALA A 124 21.17 -1.87 -1.70
CA ALA A 124 21.78 -1.41 -2.95
C ALA A 124 21.16 -2.05 -4.21
N SER A 125 20.70 -3.31 -4.10
CA SER A 125 20.04 -4.04 -5.17
C SER A 125 19.10 -5.13 -4.63
N ILE A 126 18.37 -5.80 -5.53
CA ILE A 126 17.55 -6.98 -5.20
C ILE A 126 18.38 -8.16 -4.68
N ASN A 127 19.69 -8.18 -4.92
CA ASN A 127 20.59 -9.24 -4.46
C ASN A 127 21.15 -8.97 -3.06
N ASP A 128 20.96 -7.77 -2.52
CA ASP A 128 21.49 -7.32 -1.22
C ASP A 128 20.43 -7.40 -0.11
N LEU A 129 19.43 -8.27 -0.25
CA LEU A 129 18.31 -8.44 0.68
C LEU A 129 18.62 -9.52 1.73
N GLY A 130 19.67 -9.34 2.52
CA GLY A 130 20.21 -10.35 3.42
C GLY A 130 19.51 -10.48 4.78
N GLN A 131 18.84 -9.43 5.24
CA GLN A 131 18.18 -9.37 6.55
C GLN A 131 16.67 -9.18 6.42
N SER A 132 15.92 -9.70 7.39
CA SER A 132 14.47 -9.44 7.47
C SER A 132 14.22 -7.93 7.56
N GLY A 133 13.29 -7.44 6.75
CA GLY A 133 12.96 -6.03 6.62
C GLY A 133 13.76 -5.31 5.53
N ASP A 134 14.81 -5.92 4.97
CA ASP A 134 15.52 -5.34 3.82
C ASP A 134 14.58 -5.16 2.64
N PHE A 135 14.80 -4.06 1.91
CA PHE A 135 13.98 -3.70 0.78
C PHE A 135 14.79 -2.98 -0.27
N PHE A 136 14.34 -3.09 -1.51
CA PHE A 136 14.89 -2.37 -2.64
C PHE A 136 13.75 -1.82 -3.50
N TYR A 137 13.89 -0.57 -3.92
CA TYR A 137 12.97 0.08 -4.84
C TYR A 137 13.70 0.68 -6.03
N ARG A 138 13.13 0.46 -7.22
CA ARG A 138 13.48 1.23 -8.42
C ARG A 138 12.21 1.87 -8.97
N SER A 139 12.14 3.19 -8.83
CA SER A 139 11.01 3.99 -9.32
C SER A 139 11.02 3.98 -10.86
N GLU A 140 9.86 3.72 -11.45
CA GLU A 140 9.62 3.73 -12.89
C GLU A 140 8.55 4.82 -13.17
N PRO A 141 8.93 6.12 -13.22
CA PRO A 141 7.97 7.22 -13.22
C PRO A 141 7.08 7.25 -14.47
N GLU A 142 7.60 6.88 -15.64
CA GLU A 142 6.82 6.80 -16.88
C GLU A 142 5.77 5.69 -16.80
N ALA A 143 6.16 4.52 -16.25
CA ALA A 143 5.25 3.40 -16.04
C ALA A 143 4.18 3.72 -14.99
N THR A 144 4.56 4.47 -13.95
CA THR A 144 3.65 4.98 -12.92
C THR A 144 2.64 5.95 -13.55
N ALA A 145 3.11 6.96 -14.28
CA ALA A 145 2.24 7.96 -14.92
C ALA A 145 1.22 7.31 -15.87
N LYS A 146 1.62 6.33 -16.67
CA LYS A 146 0.72 5.60 -17.57
C LYS A 146 -0.38 4.86 -16.81
N ARG A 147 -0.07 4.21 -15.69
CA ARG A 147 -1.07 3.48 -14.88
C ARG A 147 -2.06 4.41 -14.20
N PHE A 148 -1.62 5.59 -13.77
CA PHE A 148 -2.49 6.59 -13.15
C PHE A 148 -3.19 7.52 -14.15
N ALA A 149 -2.89 7.42 -15.45
CA ALA A 149 -3.38 8.34 -16.48
C ALA A 149 -4.91 8.44 -16.52
N GLU A 150 -5.62 7.33 -16.33
CA GLU A 150 -7.08 7.30 -16.42
C GLU A 150 -7.77 7.51 -15.06
N TRP A 151 -7.03 7.52 -13.95
CA TRP A 151 -7.61 7.60 -12.60
C TRP A 151 -8.41 8.88 -12.38
N HIS A 152 -7.98 10.00 -12.97
CA HIS A 152 -8.68 11.27 -12.86
C HIS A 152 -10.06 11.28 -13.53
N LYS A 153 -10.34 10.32 -14.43
CA LYS A 153 -11.64 10.18 -15.10
C LYS A 153 -12.65 9.40 -14.26
N HIS A 154 -12.20 8.77 -13.17
CA HIS A 154 -13.02 7.96 -12.29
C HIS A 154 -13.29 8.70 -10.97
N ALA A 155 -14.32 9.56 -10.95
CA ALA A 155 -14.71 10.35 -9.76
C ALA A 155 -14.82 9.52 -8.47
N MET A 156 -15.31 8.29 -8.59
CA MET A 156 -15.41 7.31 -7.49
C MET A 156 -14.09 7.09 -6.74
N ILE A 157 -12.93 7.16 -7.41
CA ILE A 157 -11.62 7.00 -6.76
C ILE A 157 -11.38 8.16 -5.78
N GLY A 158 -11.72 9.38 -6.18
CA GLY A 158 -11.63 10.58 -5.32
C GLY A 158 -12.61 10.52 -4.15
N ASP A 159 -13.84 10.07 -4.39
CA ASP A 159 -14.84 9.87 -3.34
C ASP A 159 -14.38 8.84 -2.31
N MET A 160 -13.83 7.70 -2.78
CA MET A 160 -13.26 6.68 -1.90
C MET A 160 -12.07 7.19 -1.10
N ALA A 161 -11.16 7.96 -1.70
CA ALA A 161 -10.04 8.57 -0.99
C ALA A 161 -10.55 9.53 0.12
N SER A 162 -11.61 10.28 -0.18
CA SER A 162 -12.24 11.20 0.78
C SER A 162 -12.92 10.44 1.92
N VAL A 163 -13.64 9.35 1.61
CA VAL A 163 -14.22 8.44 2.61
C VAL A 163 -13.11 7.85 3.48
N ALA A 164 -12.01 7.37 2.90
CA ALA A 164 -10.88 6.81 3.63
C ALA A 164 -10.27 7.83 4.61
N ALA A 165 -10.03 9.06 4.14
CA ALA A 165 -9.49 10.14 4.97
C ALA A 165 -10.47 10.56 6.09
N ASN A 166 -11.78 10.52 5.85
CA ASN A 166 -12.77 10.86 6.86
C ASN A 166 -12.99 9.73 7.89
N TRP A 167 -12.91 8.48 7.46
CA TRP A 167 -13.04 7.30 8.33
C TRP A 167 -11.85 7.19 9.28
N PHE A 168 -10.64 7.45 8.76
CA PHE A 168 -9.43 7.38 9.55
C PHE A 168 -9.45 8.41 10.70
N ARG A 169 -9.08 7.92 11.89
CA ARG A 169 -8.79 8.74 13.07
C ARG A 169 -7.55 8.21 13.75
N LYS A 170 -6.62 9.11 14.11
CA LYS A 170 -5.44 8.75 14.91
C LYS A 170 -5.85 8.18 16.26
N SER A 171 -5.15 7.15 16.72
CA SER A 171 -5.31 6.56 18.03
C SER A 171 -5.00 7.59 19.14
N PRO A 172 -5.78 7.64 20.24
CA PRO A 172 -6.80 6.69 20.68
C PRO A 172 -8.24 7.06 20.28
N LYS A 173 -8.45 8.01 19.35
CA LYS A 173 -9.81 8.41 18.96
C LYS A 173 -10.59 7.21 18.42
N GLN A 174 -11.88 7.15 18.75
CA GLN A 174 -12.77 6.10 18.28
C GLN A 174 -12.99 6.22 16.76
N MET A 175 -13.10 5.07 16.09
CA MET A 175 -13.43 4.96 14.68
C MET A 175 -14.73 4.17 14.55
N ALA A 176 -15.57 4.52 13.58
CA ALA A 176 -16.76 3.76 13.29
C ALA A 176 -16.37 2.32 12.86
N ALA A 177 -17.02 1.31 13.42
CA ALA A 177 -16.77 -0.09 13.05
C ALA A 177 -17.27 -0.44 11.65
N LEU A 178 -18.19 0.37 11.12
CA LEU A 178 -18.81 0.24 9.80
C LEU A 178 -19.11 1.64 9.25
N LEU A 179 -19.09 1.78 7.92
CA LEU A 179 -19.55 2.97 7.22
C LEU A 179 -20.65 2.62 6.23
N SER A 180 -21.62 3.52 6.10
CA SER A 180 -22.52 3.55 4.97
C SER A 180 -21.85 4.32 3.83
N VAL A 181 -21.58 3.64 2.72
CA VAL A 181 -21.02 4.23 1.51
C VAL A 181 -22.09 4.16 0.44
N THR A 182 -22.41 5.29 -0.18
CA THR A 182 -23.34 5.32 -1.31
C THR A 182 -22.59 4.94 -2.58
N ASP A 183 -23.11 3.97 -3.34
CA ASP A 183 -22.57 3.62 -4.65
C ASP A 183 -23.02 4.60 -5.75
N ARG A 184 -22.61 4.33 -7.00
CA ARG A 184 -22.95 5.19 -8.15
C ARG A 184 -24.43 5.17 -8.50
N ASP A 185 -25.18 4.17 -8.05
CA ASP A 185 -26.61 4.03 -8.28
C ASP A 185 -27.44 4.70 -7.16
N GLY A 186 -26.77 5.39 -6.22
CA GLY A 186 -27.40 6.06 -5.09
C GLY A 186 -27.78 5.08 -3.96
N LYS A 187 -27.35 3.82 -4.04
CA LYS A 187 -27.70 2.80 -3.04
C LYS A 187 -26.65 2.79 -1.93
N ALA A 188 -27.12 2.88 -0.70
CA ALA A 188 -26.27 2.75 0.47
C ALA A 188 -25.84 1.29 0.67
N ARG A 189 -24.54 1.06 0.76
CA ARG A 189 -23.95 -0.22 1.18
C ARG A 189 -23.18 -0.04 2.49
N THR A 190 -23.31 -1.02 3.38
CA THR A 190 -22.56 -1.03 4.64
C THR A 190 -21.22 -1.72 4.42
N VAL A 191 -20.14 -1.02 4.72
CA VAL A 191 -18.76 -1.52 4.65
C VAL A 191 -18.24 -1.67 6.08
N PRO A 192 -17.98 -2.90 6.58
CA PRO A 192 -17.36 -3.11 7.88
C PRO A 192 -15.85 -2.86 7.84
N LEU A 193 -15.22 -2.51 8.96
CA LEU A 193 -13.77 -2.55 9.09
C LEU A 193 -13.27 -4.00 9.07
N THR A 194 -12.34 -4.29 8.18
CA THR A 194 -11.73 -5.60 7.92
C THR A 194 -10.20 -5.50 7.88
N GLY A 195 -9.53 -6.64 7.82
CA GLY A 195 -8.07 -6.76 7.79
C GLY A 195 -7.51 -7.26 9.12
N GLU A 196 -6.48 -8.10 9.04
CA GLU A 196 -5.89 -8.74 10.21
C GLU A 196 -5.31 -7.73 11.20
N SER A 197 -5.13 -8.17 12.45
CA SER A 197 -4.34 -7.41 13.43
C SER A 197 -2.87 -7.57 13.09
N LEU A 198 -2.10 -6.48 13.11
CA LEU A 198 -0.68 -6.58 12.81
C LEU A 198 0.04 -7.26 13.97
N VAL A 199 0.87 -8.25 13.63
CA VAL A 199 1.68 -9.00 14.61
C VAL A 199 3.10 -8.44 14.76
N GLY A 200 3.29 -7.16 14.45
CA GLY A 200 4.57 -6.45 14.58
C GLY A 200 4.90 -5.58 13.37
N ALA A 201 6.20 -5.30 13.22
CA ALA A 201 6.79 -4.57 12.11
C ALA A 201 7.91 -5.40 11.46
N TRP A 202 8.13 -5.17 10.16
CA TRP A 202 9.23 -5.73 9.38
C TRP A 202 10.53 -4.99 9.64
#